data_AF-A0A7I7MLK7-F1
#
_entry.id   AF-A0A7I7MLK7-F1
#
_cell.length_a   1.000
_cell.length_b   1.000
_cell.length_c   1.000
_cell.angle_alpha   90.00
_cell.angle_beta   90.00
_cell.angle_gamma   90.00
#
_symmetry.space_group_name_H-M   'P 1'
#
loop_
_entity.id
_entity.type
_entity.pdbx_description
1 polymer ?
#
loop_
_entity_poly.entity_id
_entity_poly.type
_entity_poly.pdbx_seq_one_letter_code
_entity_poly.pdbx_strand_id
1 'polypeptide(L)'
;MNLSQQCDIYTHHMSKRLQVLLDADEWEQLQQIARRHRTTVSEWVRRTLREARDREPAGDLDAKLRAIRAAARHEFPTADIEEMLEEIDRGREALPGTTP
;
A
#
# COMPACT_ATOMS: atom_id res chain seq x y z
N MET A 1 -9.20 -8.93 -40.64
CA MET A 1 -8.85 -7.84 -39.70
C MET A 1 -8.66 -8.48 -38.32
N ASN A 2 -7.56 -8.15 -37.64
CA ASN A 2 -6.75 -9.03 -36.80
C ASN A 2 -7.45 -9.67 -35.58
N LEU A 3 -7.48 -11.01 -35.55
CA LEU A 3 -7.69 -11.85 -34.36
C LEU A 3 -6.51 -11.79 -33.37
N SER A 4 -5.42 -11.12 -33.74
CA SER A 4 -4.21 -10.94 -32.94
C SER A 4 -4.35 -9.91 -31.81
N GLN A 5 -5.39 -9.07 -31.81
CA GLN A 5 -5.67 -8.13 -30.71
C GLN A 5 -6.48 -8.76 -29.57
N GLN A 6 -7.05 -9.94 -29.78
CA GLN A 6 -7.91 -10.59 -28.78
C GLN A 6 -7.12 -11.48 -27.82
N CYS A 7 -5.89 -11.87 -28.15
CA CYS A 7 -5.05 -12.73 -27.31
C CYS A 7 -4.35 -12.00 -26.15
N ASP A 8 -4.20 -10.68 -26.21
CA ASP A 8 -3.53 -9.92 -25.14
C ASP A 8 -4.39 -9.76 -23.87
N ILE A 9 -5.70 -9.99 -23.96
CA ILE A 9 -6.62 -9.96 -22.79
C ILE A 9 -6.69 -11.31 -22.07
N TYR A 10 -6.26 -12.41 -22.70
CA TYR A 10 -6.28 -13.77 -22.13
C TYR A 10 -4.96 -14.17 -21.46
N THR A 11 -4.28 -13.24 -20.80
CA THR A 11 -3.23 -13.62 -19.85
C THR A 11 -3.89 -14.40 -18.72
N HIS A 12 -3.62 -15.71 -18.69
CA HIS A 12 -3.93 -16.65 -17.62
C HIS A 12 -3.80 -16.01 -16.23
N HIS A 13 -4.90 -15.56 -15.63
CA HIS A 13 -4.98 -15.28 -14.20
C HIS A 13 -4.92 -16.63 -13.47
N MET A 14 -3.71 -17.19 -13.31
CA MET A 14 -3.49 -18.43 -12.55
C MET A 14 -3.80 -18.17 -11.07
N SER A 15 -5.01 -18.52 -10.63
CA SER A 15 -5.34 -18.53 -9.22
C SER A 15 -4.80 -19.80 -8.56
N LYS A 16 -4.04 -19.65 -7.47
CA LYS A 16 -3.64 -20.75 -6.59
C LYS A 16 -4.61 -20.84 -5.41
N ARG A 17 -4.97 -22.06 -4.99
CA ARG A 17 -5.84 -22.28 -3.82
C ARG A 17 -4.98 -22.50 -2.57
N LEU A 18 -5.12 -21.59 -1.60
CA LEU A 18 -4.55 -21.74 -0.26
C LEU A 18 -5.60 -22.43 0.64
N GLN A 19 -5.20 -23.50 1.32
CA GLN A 19 -6.01 -24.14 2.38
C GLN A 19 -5.40 -23.77 3.73
N VAL A 20 -6.24 -23.28 4.64
CA VAL A 20 -5.87 -22.89 6.01
C VAL A 20 -6.81 -23.62 6.95
N LEU A 21 -6.26 -24.26 7.98
CA LEU A 21 -7.04 -24.89 9.03
C LEU A 21 -7.43 -23.82 10.06
N LEU A 22 -8.72 -23.73 10.34
CA LEU A 22 -9.32 -22.83 11.32
C LEU A 22 -10.26 -23.65 12.19
N ASP A 23 -10.41 -23.27 13.45
CA ASP A 23 -11.47 -23.83 14.26
C ASP A 23 -12.86 -23.28 13.85
N ALA A 24 -13.92 -23.84 14.46
CA ALA A 24 -15.29 -23.47 14.10
C ALA A 24 -15.61 -22.00 14.45
N ASP A 25 -15.04 -21.48 15.55
CA ASP A 25 -15.31 -20.14 16.05
C ASP A 25 -14.59 -19.11 15.17
N GLU A 26 -13.34 -19.36 14.81
CA GLU A 26 -12.57 -18.56 13.87
C GLU A 26 -13.24 -18.51 12.49
N TRP A 27 -13.76 -19.65 12.01
CA TRP A 27 -14.48 -19.71 10.75
C TRP A 27 -15.78 -18.89 10.77
N GLU A 28 -16.52 -18.92 11.88
CA GLU A 28 -17.73 -18.13 12.04
C GLU A 28 -17.43 -16.63 12.04
N GLN A 29 -16.41 -16.21 12.79
CA GLN A 29 -15.95 -14.81 12.83
C GLN A 29 -15.56 -14.32 11.43
N LEU A 30 -14.81 -15.12 10.67
CA LEU A 30 -14.38 -14.79 9.30
C LEU A 30 -15.59 -14.56 8.38
N GLN A 31 -16.61 -15.41 8.49
CA GLN A 31 -17.86 -15.26 7.74
C GLN A 31 -18.61 -13.98 8.13
N GLN A 32 -18.70 -13.67 9.42
CA GLN A 32 -19.36 -12.45 9.91
C GLN A 32 -18.66 -11.19 9.39
N ILE A 33 -17.32 -11.18 9.40
CA ILE A 33 -16.52 -10.07 8.87
C ILE A 33 -16.76 -9.91 7.36
N ALA A 34 -16.69 -10.99 6.58
CA ALA A 34 -16.94 -10.93 5.14
C ALA A 34 -18.35 -10.39 4.82
N ARG A 35 -19.38 -10.82 5.59
CA ARG A 35 -20.75 -10.32 5.50
C ARG A 35 -20.84 -8.82 5.80
N ARG A 36 -20.15 -8.34 6.84
CA ARG A 36 -20.09 -6.91 7.18
C ARG A 36 -19.47 -6.08 6.05
N HIS A 37 -18.49 -6.64 5.33
CA HIS A 37 -17.87 -6.02 4.16
C HIS A 37 -18.63 -6.27 2.83
N ARG A 38 -19.82 -6.90 2.88
CA ARG A 38 -20.65 -7.25 1.72
C ARG A 38 -19.88 -8.00 0.62
N THR A 39 -18.99 -8.90 1.02
CA THR A 39 -18.14 -9.65 0.10
C THR A 39 -18.08 -11.13 0.49
N THR A 40 -17.45 -11.95 -0.34
CA THR A 40 -17.21 -13.37 -0.01
C THR A 40 -16.02 -13.49 0.93
N VAL A 41 -15.96 -14.56 1.72
CA VAL A 41 -14.80 -14.88 2.57
C VAL A 41 -13.51 -14.87 1.75
N SER A 42 -13.50 -15.54 0.60
CA SER A 42 -12.33 -15.59 -0.29
C SER A 42 -11.89 -14.22 -0.76
N GLU A 43 -12.82 -13.34 -1.13
CA GLU A 43 -12.46 -12.00 -1.60
C GLU A 43 -12.00 -11.10 -0.46
N TRP A 44 -12.63 -11.19 0.71
CA TRP A 44 -12.16 -10.51 1.90
C TRP A 44 -10.73 -10.94 2.25
N VAL A 45 -10.45 -12.25 2.29
CA VAL A 45 -9.11 -12.79 2.55
C VAL A 45 -8.10 -12.30 1.50
N ARG A 46 -8.45 -12.33 0.20
CA ARG A 46 -7.57 -11.81 -0.86
C ARG A 46 -7.25 -10.34 -0.66
N ARG A 47 -8.22 -9.51 -0.28
CA ARG A 47 -8.00 -8.09 0.01
C ARG A 47 -7.09 -7.90 1.21
N THR A 48 -7.37 -8.57 2.32
CA THR A 48 -6.55 -8.49 3.55
C THR A 48 -5.12 -8.95 3.31
N LEU A 49 -4.91 -10.03 2.55
CA LEU A 49 -3.56 -10.50 2.18
C LEU A 49 -2.81 -9.50 1.30
N ARG A 50 -3.49 -8.84 0.37
CA ARG A 50 -2.89 -7.76 -0.44
C ARG A 50 -2.50 -6.58 0.43
N GLU A 51 -3.40 -6.11 1.28
CA GLU A 51 -3.13 -5.01 2.22
C GLU A 51 -1.99 -5.34 3.20
N ALA A 52 -1.90 -6.60 3.66
CA ALA A 52 -0.80 -7.07 4.50
C ALA A 52 0.53 -7.04 3.74
N ARG A 53 0.56 -7.57 2.50
CA ARG A 53 1.74 -7.53 1.64
C ARG A 53 2.19 -6.11 1.33
N ASP A 54 1.26 -5.20 1.09
CA ASP A 54 1.58 -3.81 0.77
C ASP A 54 2.04 -3.02 2.02
N ARG A 55 1.72 -3.51 3.23
CA ARG A 55 2.22 -3.00 4.50
C ARG A 55 3.60 -3.54 4.87
N GLU A 56 4.00 -4.69 4.33
CA GLU A 56 5.39 -5.13 4.42
C GLU A 56 6.28 -4.10 3.71
N PRO A 57 7.39 -3.64 4.35
CA PRO A 57 8.28 -2.70 3.72
C PRO A 57 8.81 -3.29 2.40
N ALA A 58 8.38 -2.72 1.27
CA ALA A 58 8.83 -3.13 -0.06
C ALA A 58 10.31 -2.81 -0.34
N GLY A 59 10.97 -2.07 0.56
CA GLY A 59 12.40 -1.78 0.49
C GLY A 59 13.19 -2.69 1.41
N ASP A 60 14.41 -3.03 0.99
CA ASP A 60 15.43 -3.60 1.87
C ASP A 60 15.52 -2.74 3.15
N LEU A 61 15.07 -3.31 4.28
CA LEU A 61 15.10 -2.65 5.58
C LEU A 61 16.51 -2.17 5.89
N ASP A 62 17.53 -2.93 5.47
CA ASP A 62 18.92 -2.53 5.63
C ASP A 62 19.29 -1.37 4.72
N ALA A 63 18.72 -1.24 3.52
CA ALA A 63 18.89 -0.05 2.68
C ALA A 63 18.29 1.19 3.32
N LYS A 64 17.10 1.06 3.93
CA LYS A 64 16.46 2.16 4.68
C LYS A 64 17.29 2.54 5.91
N LEU A 65 17.74 1.56 6.68
CA LEU A 65 18.59 1.81 7.86
C LEU A 65 19.97 2.36 7.48
N ARG A 66 20.56 1.93 6.35
CA ARG A 66 21.79 2.52 5.80
C ARG A 66 21.57 3.98 5.41
N ALA A 67 20.47 4.31 4.75
CA ALA A 67 20.13 5.68 4.38
C ALA A 67 19.93 6.57 5.61
N ILE A 68 19.17 6.10 6.62
CA ILE A 68 18.97 6.82 7.88
C ILE A 68 20.30 7.02 8.63
N ARG A 69 21.13 5.96 8.76
CA ARG A 69 22.44 6.05 9.42
C ARG A 69 23.43 6.90 8.64
N ALA A 70 23.33 6.98 7.31
CA ALA A 70 24.14 7.87 6.50
C ALA A 70 23.72 9.33 6.73
N ALA A 71 22.41 9.62 6.68
CA ALA A 71 21.88 10.95 6.98
C ALA A 71 22.21 11.40 8.42
N ALA A 72 22.04 10.54 9.41
CA ALA A 72 22.33 10.83 10.81
C ALA A 72 23.83 11.03 11.11
N ARG A 73 24.73 10.55 10.23
CA ARG A 73 26.19 10.79 10.33
C ARG A 73 26.60 12.15 9.77
N HIS A 74 25.71 12.81 9.04
CA HIS A 74 25.94 14.14 8.53
C HIS A 74 25.15 15.13 9.39
N GLU A 75 25.88 16.01 10.07
CA GLU A 75 25.29 17.17 10.75
C GLU A 75 25.10 18.26 9.69
N PHE A 76 24.07 18.11 8.85
CA PHE A 76 23.69 19.18 7.93
C PHE A 76 23.07 20.31 8.75
N PRO A 77 23.38 21.59 8.44
CA PRO A 77 22.66 22.69 9.05
C PRO A 77 21.18 22.54 8.72
N THR A 78 20.39 22.23 9.75
CA THR A 78 18.93 22.23 9.65
C THR A 78 18.47 23.65 9.91
N ALA A 79 17.57 24.18 9.08
CA ALA A 79 16.88 25.42 9.40
C ALA A 79 16.00 25.23 10.65
N ASP A 80 15.59 26.33 11.27
CA ASP A 80 14.62 26.27 12.36
C ASP A 80 13.32 25.61 11.84
N ILE A 81 12.74 24.71 12.64
CA ILE A 81 11.56 23.97 12.25
C ILE A 81 10.36 24.89 12.04
N GLU A 82 10.26 25.97 12.80
CA GLU A 82 9.18 26.95 12.70
C GLU A 82 9.32 27.75 11.39
N GLU A 83 10.54 28.17 11.06
CA GLU A 83 10.87 28.86 9.80
C GLU A 83 10.55 27.98 8.58
N MET A 84 10.96 26.71 8.60
CA MET A 84 10.66 25.79 7.50
C MET A 84 9.16 25.55 7.29
N LEU A 85 8.39 25.46 8.37
CA LEU A 85 6.94 25.28 8.29
C LEU A 85 6.26 26.51 7.69
N GLU A 86 6.70 27.71 8.09
CA GLU A 86 6.21 28.96 7.52
C GLU A 86 6.53 29.09 6.02
N GLU A 87 7.72 28.67 5.59
CA GLU A 87 8.09 28.67 4.17
C GLU A 87 7.27 27.68 3.34
N ILE A 88 6.99 26.48 3.88
CA ILE A 88 6.14 25.48 3.24
C ILE A 88 4.71 25.99 3.07
N ASP A 89 4.13 26.59 4.11
CA ASP A 89 2.77 27.12 4.06
C ASP A 89 2.67 28.33 3.11
N ARG A 90 3.66 29.23 3.13
CA ARG A 90 3.76 30.32 2.16
C ARG A 90 3.89 29.80 0.73
N GLY A 91 4.64 28.71 0.50
CA GLY A 91 4.78 28.06 -0.80
C GLY A 91 3.47 27.42 -1.29
N ARG A 92 2.68 26.83 -0.37
CA ARG A 92 1.33 26.32 -0.68
C ARG A 92 0.36 27.43 -1.04
N GLU A 93 0.42 28.57 -0.38
CA GLU A 93 -0.43 29.74 -0.65
C GLU A 93 -0.01 30.49 -1.92
N ALA A 94 1.29 30.48 -2.23
CA ALA A 94 1.86 31.16 -3.40
C ALA A 94 1.68 30.40 -4.73
N LEU A 95 1.08 29.21 -4.74
CA LEU A 95 0.67 28.50 -5.96
C LEU A 95 -0.55 29.20 -6.58
N PRO A 96 -0.39 30.02 -7.64
CA PRO A 96 -1.53 30.67 -8.29
C PRO A 96 -2.06 29.70 -9.35
N GLY A 97 -3.17 29.05 -9.06
CA GLY A 97 -3.95 28.33 -10.07
C GLY A 97 -4.18 26.85 -9.78
N THR A 98 -5.03 26.56 -8.79
CA THR A 98 -5.99 25.46 -8.91
C THR A 98 -7.37 26.00 -8.58
N THR A 99 -7.94 26.75 -9.52
CA THR A 99 -9.40 26.88 -9.60
C THR A 99 -9.91 25.66 -10.38
N PRO A 100 -10.99 24.98 -9.95
CA PRO A 100 -11.50 23.75 -10.59
C PRO A 100 -11.87 23.93 -12.07
#